data_AF-A0A2K6G5C1-F1
#
_entry.id   AF-A0A2K6G5C1-F1
#
_cell.length_a   1.000
_cell.length_b   1.000
_cell.length_c   1.000
_cell.angle_alpha   90.00
_cell.angle_beta   90.00
_cell.angle_gamma   90.00
#
_symmetry.space_group_name_H-M   'P 1'
#
loop_
_entity.id
_entity.type
_entity.pdbx_description
1 polymer ?
#
loop_
_entity_poly.entity_id
_entity_poly.type
_entity_poly.pdbx_seq_one_letter_code
_entity_poly.pdbx_strand_id
1 'polypeptide(L)'
;AGPVIKVKIPKDKDGKPKQFAFVNFKHEVSVPYAMNLLNGIKLFGRPIKIQFRSGSSHASQDASLSYPQHHVGNSSPTSTSPS
;
A
#
# COMPACT_ATOMS: atom_id res chain seq x y z
N ALA A 1 -0.60 -8.17 -9.51
CA ALA A 1 0.32 -7.02 -9.62
C ALA A 1 0.52 -6.82 -11.12
N GLY A 2 0.57 -5.59 -11.62
CA GLY A 2 0.47 -5.34 -13.07
C GLY A 2 1.65 -4.56 -13.66
N PRO A 3 1.67 -4.38 -15.00
CA PRO A 3 2.74 -3.70 -15.71
C PRO A 3 2.92 -2.26 -15.22
N VAL A 4 4.15 -1.90 -14.85
CA VAL A 4 4.52 -0.56 -14.39
C VAL A 4 5.01 0.25 -15.58
N ILE A 5 4.48 1.46 -15.76
CA ILE A 5 4.95 2.41 -16.78
C ILE A 5 6.17 3.16 -16.26
N LYS A 6 6.11 3.69 -15.04
CA LYS A 6 7.14 4.59 -14.53
C LYS A 6 7.19 4.63 -13.02
N VAL A 7 8.40 4.62 -12.48
CA VAL A 7 8.67 4.88 -11.06
C VAL A 7 9.49 6.16 -10.94
N LYS A 8 9.11 7.05 -10.03
CA LYS A 8 9.85 8.28 -9.72
C LYS A 8 10.09 8.35 -8.21
N ILE A 9 11.35 8.40 -7.80
CA ILE A 9 11.76 8.65 -6.42
C ILE A 9 12.25 10.10 -6.34
N PRO A 10 11.47 11.02 -5.74
CA PRO A 10 11.92 12.38 -5.54
C PRO A 10 13.17 12.40 -4.66
N LYS A 11 14.12 13.27 -5.01
CA LYS A 11 15.28 13.59 -4.19
C LYS A 11 15.10 14.98 -3.59
N ASP A 12 15.66 15.19 -2.42
CA ASP A 12 15.76 16.52 -1.81
C ASP A 12 16.82 17.38 -2.52
N LYS A 13 16.89 18.66 -2.16
CA LYS A 13 17.90 19.62 -2.68
C LYS A 13 19.33 19.13 -2.39
N ASP A 14 19.53 18.42 -1.28
CA ASP A 14 20.79 17.79 -0.88
C ASP A 14 21.06 16.43 -1.57
N GLY A 15 20.23 16.02 -2.54
CA GLY A 15 20.38 14.77 -3.28
C GLY A 15 19.91 13.50 -2.54
N LYS A 16 19.52 13.62 -1.26
CA LYS A 16 18.99 12.50 -0.46
C LYS A 16 17.62 12.05 -1.00
N PRO A 17 17.38 10.75 -1.22
CA PRO A 17 16.08 10.27 -1.67
C PRO A 17 15.02 10.48 -0.59
N LYS A 18 13.83 10.93 -0.99
CA LYS A 18 12.69 11.01 -0.07
C LYS A 18 12.18 9.61 0.27
N GLN A 19 11.55 9.48 1.43
CA GLN A 19 10.99 8.22 1.93
C GLN A 19 9.69 7.79 1.21
N PHE A 20 9.44 8.30 0.01
CA PHE A 20 8.28 7.95 -0.81
C PHE A 20 8.64 7.91 -2.29
N ALA A 21 7.86 7.16 -3.06
CA ALA A 21 8.00 7.04 -4.50
C ALA A 21 6.62 7.14 -5.16
N PHE A 22 6.60 7.60 -6.41
CA PHE A 22 5.41 7.57 -7.25
C PHE A 22 5.54 6.44 -8.26
N VAL A 23 4.50 5.62 -8.37
CA VAL A 23 4.41 4.52 -9.32
C VAL A 23 3.22 4.76 -10.24
N ASN A 24 3.46 4.73 -11.55
CA ASN A 24 2.41 4.78 -12.56
C ASN A 24 2.22 3.38 -13.14
N PHE A 25 1.02 2.83 -13.03
CA PHE A 25 0.66 1.55 -13.61
C PHE A 25 0.06 1.74 -15.00
N LYS A 26 0.21 0.73 -15.85
CA LYS A 26 -0.40 0.72 -17.19
C LYS A 26 -1.91 0.57 -17.15
N HIS A 27 -2.40 -0.21 -16.20
CA HIS A 27 -3.82 -0.50 -16.07
C HIS A 27 -4.33 0.02 -14.73
N GLU A 28 -5.49 0.66 -14.75
CA GLU A 28 -6.17 1.18 -13.57
C GLU A 28 -6.44 0.09 -12.54
N VAL A 29 -6.91 -1.09 -12.98
CA VAL A 29 -7.15 -2.26 -12.11
C VAL A 29 -5.90 -2.76 -11.37
N SER A 30 -4.70 -2.42 -11.86
CA SER A 30 -3.46 -2.79 -11.17
C SER A 30 -3.20 -1.96 -9.92
N VAL A 31 -3.77 -0.75 -9.84
CA VAL A 31 -3.58 0.15 -8.70
C VAL A 31 -4.25 -0.38 -7.43
N PRO A 32 -5.57 -0.69 -7.39
CA PRO A 32 -6.19 -1.25 -6.19
C PRO A 32 -5.60 -2.62 -5.85
N TYR A 33 -5.27 -3.45 -6.85
CA TYR A 33 -4.59 -4.72 -6.59
C TYR A 33 -3.25 -4.51 -5.86
N ALA A 34 -2.43 -3.56 -6.31
CA ALA A 34 -1.13 -3.27 -5.71
C ALA A 34 -1.29 -2.68 -4.29
N MET A 35 -2.30 -1.84 -4.07
CA MET A 35 -2.65 -1.33 -2.73
C MET A 35 -2.94 -2.49 -1.78
N ASN A 36 -3.86 -3.38 -2.15
CA ASN A 36 -4.28 -4.49 -1.28
C ASN A 36 -3.13 -5.44 -0.94
N LEU A 37 -2.25 -5.70 -1.91
CA LEU A 37 -1.14 -6.62 -1.71
C LEU A 37 0.01 -6.00 -0.91
N LEU A 38 0.39 -4.75 -1.21
CA LEU A 38 1.65 -4.18 -0.74
C LEU A 38 1.49 -3.21 0.43
N ASN A 39 0.29 -2.70 0.70
CA ASN A 39 0.03 -1.82 1.83
C ASN A 39 0.23 -2.59 3.15
N GLY A 40 1.11 -2.07 4.02
CA GLY A 40 1.45 -2.69 5.30
C GLY A 40 2.58 -3.72 5.23
N ILE A 41 3.10 -4.07 4.04
CA ILE A 41 4.28 -4.94 3.94
C ILE A 41 5.49 -4.27 4.59
N LYS A 42 6.25 -5.05 5.36
CA LYS A 42 7.50 -4.59 5.97
C LYS A 42 8.64 -4.62 4.96
N LEU A 43 9.19 -3.46 4.65
CA LEU A 43 10.42 -3.31 3.88
C LEU A 43 11.54 -2.88 4.84
N PHE A 44 12.60 -3.70 4.97
CA PHE A 44 13.66 -3.50 5.96
C PHE A 44 13.13 -3.27 7.40
N GLY A 45 12.08 -4.03 7.77
CA GLY A 45 11.43 -3.90 9.09
C GLY A 45 10.46 -2.72 9.22
N ARG A 46 10.36 -1.83 8.22
CA ARG A 46 9.45 -0.68 8.22
C ARG A 46 8.21 -0.98 7.39
N PRO A 47 6.99 -0.93 7.95
CA PRO A 47 5.77 -1.08 7.16
C PRO A 47 5.65 0.06 6.15
N ILE A 48 5.40 -0.27 4.89
CA ILE A 48 5.17 0.73 3.84
C ILE A 48 3.68 1.08 3.76
N LYS A 49 3.40 2.36 3.57
CA LYS A 49 2.03 2.87 3.33
C LYS A 49 1.90 3.25 1.86
N ILE A 50 0.86 2.75 1.20
CA ILE A 50 0.55 3.10 -0.18
C ILE A 50 -0.77 3.87 -0.19
N GLN A 51 -0.82 4.97 -0.94
CA GLN A 51 -1.96 5.88 -1.01
C GLN A 51 -2.18 6.35 -2.44
N PHE A 52 -3.43 6.58 -2.81
CA PHE A 52 -3.73 7.19 -4.09
C PHE A 52 -3.19 8.61 -4.11
N ARG A 53 -2.65 9.03 -5.26
CA ARG A 53 -2.16 10.39 -5.42
C ARG A 53 -3.36 11.33 -5.52
N SER A 54 -3.38 12.43 -4.76
CA SER A 54 -4.41 13.47 -4.92
C SER A 54 -4.53 13.91 -6.39
N GLY A 55 -5.77 13.97 -6.88
CA GLY A 55 -6.07 14.30 -8.28
C GLY A 55 -5.96 13.11 -9.25
N SER A 56 -5.67 11.90 -8.78
CA SER A 56 -5.82 10.68 -9.60
C SER A 56 -7.29 10.22 -9.61
N SER A 57 -7.70 9.50 -10.66
CA SER A 57 -9.06 8.95 -10.80
C SER A 57 -9.51 8.10 -9.59
N HIS A 58 -8.54 7.53 -8.85
CA HIS A 58 -8.81 6.71 -7.66
C HIS A 58 -8.82 7.51 -6.34
N ALA A 59 -8.32 8.75 -6.31
CA ALA A 59 -8.29 9.55 -5.08
C ALA A 59 -9.70 9.94 -4.59
N SER A 60 -10.66 10.03 -5.50
CA SER A 60 -12.07 10.32 -5.19
C SER A 60 -12.83 9.12 -4.61
N GLN A 61 -12.23 7.91 -4.65
CA GLN A 61 -12.84 6.67 -4.16
C GLN A 61 -12.34 6.25 -2.77
N ASP A 62 -11.41 7.00 -2.17
CA ASP A 62 -10.76 6.70 -0.88
C ASP A 62 -11.73 6.71 0.33
N ALA A 63 -12.97 7.18 0.17
CA ALA A 63 -13.91 7.34 1.26
C ALA A 63 -14.71 6.07 1.66
N SER A 64 -14.65 4.96 0.91
CA SER A 64 -15.56 3.81 1.17
C SER A 64 -14.93 2.41 1.15
N LEU A 65 -13.64 2.26 0.87
CA LEU A 65 -12.97 0.96 0.94
C LEU A 65 -12.19 0.84 2.25
N SER A 66 -12.88 0.37 3.30
CA SER A 66 -12.23 -0.20 4.49
C SER A 66 -11.41 -1.42 4.06
N TYR A 67 -10.14 -1.21 3.74
CA TYR A 67 -9.20 -2.29 3.44
C TYR A 67 -9.14 -3.23 4.65
N PRO A 68 -9.35 -4.56 4.48
CA PRO A 68 -9.14 -5.50 5.57
C PRO A 68 -7.66 -5.44 5.94
N GLN A 69 -7.38 -4.87 7.11
CA GLN A 69 -6.08 -4.90 7.74
C GLN A 69 -5.72 -6.39 7.92
N HIS A 70 -4.82 -6.95 7.12
CA HIS A 70 -4.24 -8.25 7.43
C HIS A 70 -3.24 -8.05 8.58
N HIS A 71 -3.75 -7.98 9.80
CA HIS A 71 -2.97 -8.05 11.02
C HIS A 71 -2.36 -9.46 11.10
N VAL A 72 -1.11 -9.58 10.68
CA VAL A 72 -0.25 -10.72 11.04
C VAL A 72 0.06 -10.60 12.53
N GLY A 73 -0.92 -10.97 13.35
CA GLY A 73 -0.82 -11.13 14.79
C GLY A 73 -0.56 -12.60 15.09
N ASN A 74 0.66 -12.87 15.52
CA ASN A 74 1.07 -14.15 16.07
C ASN A 74 0.30 -14.39 17.38
N SER A 75 -0.80 -15.14 17.35
CA SER A 75 -1.43 -15.64 18.58
C SER A 75 -2.24 -16.92 18.31
N SER A 76 -1.80 -17.95 19.01
CA SER A 76 -2.30 -19.32 19.16
C SER A 76 -3.83 -19.49 19.11
N PRO A 77 -4.35 -20.64 18.62
CA PRO A 77 -5.75 -20.99 18.77
C PRO A 77 -5.99 -21.51 20.18
N THR A 78 -6.35 -20.65 21.12
CA THR A 78 -6.95 -21.13 22.39
C THR A 78 -8.44 -21.37 22.18
N SER A 79 -8.78 -22.65 22.13
CA SER A 79 -10.13 -23.18 22.29
C SER A 79 -10.72 -22.77 23.64
N THR A 80 -11.93 -22.22 23.66
CA THR A 80 -12.83 -22.36 24.81
C THR A 80 -14.29 -22.07 24.41
N SER A 81 -15.08 -23.12 24.21
CA SER A 81 -16.48 -23.19 24.73
C SER A 81 -16.42 -23.11 26.28
N PRO A 82 -17.46 -22.78 27.08
CA PRO A 82 -18.93 -22.87 26.93
C PRO A 82 -19.63 -21.52 27.34
N SER A 83 -20.95 -21.31 27.49
CA SER A 83 -22.12 -22.12 27.92
C SER A 83 -23.40 -21.66 27.25
#